data_AF-A0A699SXC2-F1
#
_entry.id   AF-A0A699SXC2-F1
#
_cell.length_a   1.000
_cell.length_b   1.000
_cell.length_c   1.000
_cell.angle_alpha   90.00
_cell.angle_beta   90.00
_cell.angle_gamma   90.00
#
_symmetry.space_group_name_H-M   'P 1'
#
loop_
_entity.id
_entity.type
_entity.pdbx_description
1 polymer ?
#
loop_
_entity_poly.entity_id
_entity_poly.type
_entity_poly.pdbx_seq_one_letter_code
_entity_poly.pdbx_strand_id
1 'polypeptide(L)'
;MKWMDIDGYTNRFHKLALLCPRMVEPEAVKVEQYLRGLTKSIRGDVTSSQPATINDAVRLAYQLAGQLIQDKADEATEVEKRKGEGDRGSRGDNRREHNRRHNQRRG
;
A
#
# COMPACT_ATOMS: atom_id res chain seq x y z
N MET A 1 3.43 -13.80 0.34
CA MET A 1 2.45 -12.82 0.88
C MET A 1 1.25 -12.82 -0.04
N LYS A 2 0.19 -13.57 0.31
CA LYS A 2 -0.96 -13.84 -0.58
C LYS A 2 -2.01 -12.75 -0.35
N TRP A 3 -1.72 -11.54 -0.81
CA TRP A 3 -2.64 -10.41 -0.67
C TRP A 3 -3.75 -10.58 -1.70
N MET A 4 -4.98 -10.79 -1.20
CA MET A 4 -6.23 -10.50 -1.91
C MET A 4 -6.35 -11.13 -3.31
N ASP A 5 -6.63 -12.43 -3.37
CA ASP A 5 -7.09 -13.08 -4.61
C ASP A 5 -8.56 -12.72 -4.89
N ILE A 6 -8.81 -11.44 -5.17
CA ILE A 6 -10.14 -10.93 -5.51
C ILE A 6 -10.55 -11.51 -6.85
N ASP A 7 -9.65 -11.56 -7.84
CA ASP A 7 -9.90 -12.20 -9.13
C ASP A 7 -10.42 -13.63 -8.98
N GLY A 8 -9.71 -14.46 -8.20
CA GLY A 8 -10.08 -15.85 -7.97
C GLY A 8 -11.41 -15.99 -7.21
N TYR A 9 -11.67 -15.11 -6.23
CA TYR A 9 -12.94 -15.10 -5.50
C TYR A 9 -14.11 -14.69 -6.39
N THR A 10 -14.00 -13.56 -7.10
CA THR A 10 -15.04 -13.02 -8.00
C THR A 10 -15.38 -14.01 -9.10
N ASN A 11 -14.38 -14.67 -9.69
CA ASN A 11 -14.61 -15.69 -10.71
C ASN A 11 -15.40 -16.90 -10.16
N ARG A 12 -15.05 -17.38 -8.95
CA ARG A 12 -15.80 -18.47 -8.30
C ARG A 12 -17.22 -18.05 -7.96
N PHE A 13 -17.41 -16.82 -7.49
CA PHE A 13 -18.73 -16.28 -7.19
C PHE A 13 -19.62 -16.24 -8.44
N HIS A 14 -19.11 -15.73 -9.56
CA HIS A 14 -19.85 -15.72 -10.83
C HIS A 14 -20.18 -17.13 -11.32
N LYS A 15 -19.25 -18.09 -11.21
CA LYS A 15 -19.52 -19.50 -11.55
C LYS A 15 -20.65 -20.09 -10.69
N LEU A 16 -20.65 -19.82 -9.38
CA LEU A 16 -21.72 -20.28 -8.49
C LEU A 16 -23.07 -19.62 -8.80
N ALA A 17 -23.06 -18.32 -9.10
CA ALA A 17 -24.26 -17.58 -9.48
C ALA A 17 -24.89 -18.12 -10.77
N LEU A 18 -24.07 -18.56 -11.73
CA LEU A 18 -24.54 -19.21 -12.96
C LEU A 18 -25.16 -20.59 -12.70
N LEU A 19 -24.62 -21.37 -11.76
CA LEU A 19 -25.11 -22.70 -11.44
C LEU A 19 -26.45 -22.67 -10.67
N CYS A 20 -26.67 -21.65 -9.84
CA CYS A 20 -27.88 -21.54 -9.01
C CYS A 20 -28.57 -20.16 -9.13
N PRO A 21 -29.08 -19.75 -10.32
CA PRO A 21 -29.61 -18.40 -10.54
C PRO A 21 -30.74 -18.04 -9.55
N ARG A 22 -31.62 -19.01 -9.24
CA ARG A 22 -32.76 -18.84 -8.33
C ARG A 22 -32.36 -18.51 -6.89
N MET A 23 -31.19 -18.92 -6.44
CA MET A 23 -30.69 -18.64 -5.08
C MET A 23 -30.05 -17.25 -4.96
N VAL A 24 -29.86 -16.57 -6.09
CA VAL A 24 -29.26 -15.25 -6.22
C VAL A 24 -30.15 -14.32 -7.04
N GLU A 25 -31.43 -14.65 -7.25
CA GLU A 25 -32.35 -13.87 -8.09
C GLU A 25 -32.45 -12.39 -7.65
N PRO A 26 -32.65 -12.09 -6.35
CA PRO A 26 -32.60 -10.71 -5.90
C PRO A 26 -31.16 -10.16 -5.98
N GLU A 27 -30.99 -9.06 -6.71
CA GLU A 27 -29.71 -8.33 -6.82
C GLU A 27 -29.10 -8.03 -5.45
N ALA A 28 -29.94 -7.63 -4.49
CA ALA A 28 -29.51 -7.35 -3.11
C ALA A 28 -28.88 -8.57 -2.42
N VAL A 29 -29.41 -9.77 -2.66
CA VAL A 29 -28.87 -11.01 -2.09
C VAL A 29 -27.52 -11.36 -2.74
N LYS A 30 -27.35 -11.12 -4.05
CA LYS A 30 -26.03 -11.26 -4.71
C LYS A 30 -24.99 -10.37 -4.06
N VAL A 31 -25.34 -9.10 -3.87
CA VAL A 31 -24.43 -8.10 -3.27
C VAL A 31 -24.06 -8.52 -1.86
N GLU A 32 -25.04 -8.87 -1.02
CA GLU A 32 -24.78 -9.31 0.36
C GLU A 32 -23.86 -10.54 0.40
N GLN A 33 -24.16 -11.55 -0.41
CA GLN A 33 -23.37 -12.78 -0.46
C GLN A 33 -21.95 -12.53 -0.96
N TYR A 34 -21.80 -11.63 -1.95
CA TYR A 34 -20.48 -11.22 -2.43
C TYR A 34 -19.69 -10.51 -1.33
N LEU A 35 -20.29 -9.54 -0.63
CA LEU A 35 -19.68 -8.80 0.48
C LEU A 35 -19.24 -9.73 1.62
N ARG A 36 -20.03 -10.77 1.95
CA ARG A 36 -19.70 -11.72 3.03
C ARG A 36 -18.37 -12.46 2.78
N GLY A 37 -18.05 -12.78 1.53
CA GLY A 37 -16.79 -13.46 1.19
C GLY A 37 -15.61 -12.53 0.90
N LEU A 38 -15.80 -11.20 0.94
CA LEU A 38 -14.68 -10.26 0.83
C LEU A 38 -13.77 -10.30 2.08
N THR A 39 -12.50 -9.97 1.86
CA THR A 39 -11.52 -9.84 2.94
C THR A 39 -11.93 -8.69 3.87
N LYS A 40 -11.77 -8.88 5.19
CA LYS A 40 -12.19 -7.92 6.22
C LYS A 40 -11.67 -6.49 5.99
N SER A 41 -10.48 -6.35 5.42
CA SER A 41 -9.81 -5.07 5.17
C SER A 41 -10.51 -4.19 4.13
N ILE A 42 -11.18 -4.76 3.13
CA ILE A 42 -11.92 -3.98 2.11
C ILE A 42 -13.43 -4.09 2.31
N ARG A 43 -13.91 -5.13 2.99
CA ARG A 43 -15.34 -5.39 3.16
C ARG A 43 -16.07 -4.21 3.81
N GLY A 44 -15.45 -3.57 4.81
CA GLY A 44 -16.03 -2.40 5.48
C GLY A 44 -16.29 -1.24 4.51
N ASP A 45 -15.28 -0.91 3.70
CA ASP A 45 -15.32 0.21 2.76
C ASP A 45 -16.24 -0.05 1.57
N VAL A 46 -16.29 -1.29 1.07
CA VAL A 46 -17.28 -1.66 0.04
C VAL A 46 -18.69 -1.60 0.62
N THR A 47 -18.89 -2.03 1.87
CA THR A 47 -20.22 -1.99 2.51
C THR A 47 -20.69 -0.55 2.76
N SER A 48 -19.81 0.34 3.21
CA SER A 48 -20.15 1.76 3.44
C SER A 48 -20.54 2.49 2.16
N SER A 49 -19.98 2.08 1.03
CA SER A 49 -20.31 2.59 -0.31
C SER A 49 -21.68 2.16 -0.83
N GLN A 50 -22.36 1.23 -0.15
CA GLN A 50 -23.72 0.74 -0.48
C GLN A 50 -23.92 0.44 -1.97
N PRO A 51 -23.19 -0.54 -2.53
CA PRO A 51 -23.30 -0.89 -3.94
C PRO A 51 -24.71 -1.39 -4.27
N ALA A 52 -25.31 -0.81 -5.31
CA ALA A 52 -26.65 -1.17 -5.78
C ALA A 52 -26.65 -2.48 -6.59
N THR A 53 -25.53 -2.82 -7.21
CA THR A 53 -25.37 -3.99 -8.08
C THR A 53 -24.13 -4.80 -7.73
N ILE A 54 -24.10 -6.06 -8.17
CA ILE A 54 -22.91 -6.91 -7.99
C ILE A 54 -21.68 -6.31 -8.69
N ASN A 55 -21.87 -5.69 -9.86
CA ASN A 55 -20.79 -5.07 -10.62
C ASN A 55 -20.19 -3.87 -9.90
N ASP A 56 -21.01 -3.07 -9.21
CA ASP A 56 -20.52 -1.96 -8.38
C ASP A 56 -19.68 -2.48 -7.21
N ALA A 57 -20.15 -3.53 -6.52
CA ALA A 57 -19.40 -4.15 -5.42
C ALA A 57 -18.06 -4.73 -5.89
N VAL A 58 -18.04 -5.37 -7.07
CA VAL A 58 -16.84 -5.91 -7.71
C VAL A 58 -15.87 -4.78 -8.07
N ARG A 59 -16.35 -3.72 -8.73
CA ARG A 59 -15.51 -2.57 -9.12
C ARG A 59 -14.85 -1.92 -7.91
N LEU A 60 -15.61 -1.66 -6.84
CA LEU A 60 -15.10 -1.09 -5.60
C LEU A 60 -14.04 -1.99 -4.94
N ALA A 61 -14.28 -3.30 -4.92
CA ALA A 61 -13.32 -4.26 -4.36
C ALA A 61 -11.96 -4.21 -5.09
N TYR A 62 -11.96 -4.13 -6.43
CA TYR A 62 -10.73 -3.98 -7.21
C TYR A 62 -10.03 -2.64 -6.96
N GLN A 63 -10.78 -1.54 -6.90
CA GLN A 63 -10.21 -0.21 -6.63
C GLN A 63 -9.48 -0.18 -5.28
N LEU A 64 -10.14 -0.68 -4.23
CA LEU A 64 -9.57 -0.71 -2.89
C LEU A 64 -8.37 -1.66 -2.76
N ALA A 65 -8.38 -2.79 -3.46
CA ALA A 65 -7.24 -3.68 -3.49
C ALA A 65 -6.05 -3.10 -4.24
N GLY A 66 -6.29 -2.38 -5.35
CA GLY A 66 -5.26 -1.63 -6.05
C GLY A 66 -4.61 -0.58 -5.16
N GLN A 67 -5.43 0.18 -4.41
CA GLN A 67 -4.94 1.18 -3.47
C GLN A 67 -4.05 0.56 -2.38
N LEU A 68 -4.47 -0.57 -1.80
CA LEU A 68 -3.69 -1.22 -0.74
C LEU A 68 -2.33 -1.74 -1.24
N ILE A 69 -2.25 -2.19 -2.50
CA ILE A 69 -0.99 -2.61 -3.11
C ILE A 69 -0.06 -1.41 -3.30
N GLN A 70 -0.60 -0.28 -3.74
CA GLN A 70 0.16 0.95 -3.95
C GLN A 70 0.68 1.54 -2.63
N ASP A 71 -0.18 1.65 -1.62
CA ASP A 71 0.21 2.16 -0.28
C ASP A 71 1.35 1.32 0.33
N LYS A 72 1.34 0.00 0.10
CA LYS A 72 2.40 -0.90 0.58
C LYS A 72 3.70 -0.78 -0.21
N ALA A 73 3.64 -0.45 -1.50
CA ALA A 73 4.83 -0.17 -2.30
C ALA A 73 5.47 1.15 -1.87
N ASP A 74 4.66 2.18 -1.60
CA ASP A 74 5.15 3.48 -1.14
C ASP A 74 5.76 3.38 0.28
N GLU A 75 5.14 2.63 1.18
CA GLU A 75 5.70 2.36 2.53
C GLU A 75 7.06 1.64 2.48
N ALA A 76 7.26 0.73 1.51
CA ALA A 76 8.56 0.07 1.31
C ALA A 76 9.66 1.06 0.87
N THR A 77 9.33 2.06 0.05
CA THR A 77 10.30 3.10 -0.37
C THR A 77 10.61 4.12 0.73
N GLU A 78 9.68 4.38 1.65
CA GLU A 78 9.89 5.25 2.82
C GLU A 78 10.80 4.60 3.87
N VAL A 79 10.71 3.29 4.08
CA VAL A 79 11.57 2.55 5.02
C VAL A 79 13.02 2.49 4.54
N GLU A 80 13.26 2.45 3.23
CA GLU A 80 14.62 2.46 2.65
C GLU A 80 15.32 3.82 2.80
N LYS A 81 14.56 4.93 2.79
CA LYS A 81 15.12 6.28 2.98
C LYS A 81 15.53 6.59 4.42
N ARG A 82 15.00 5.87 5.43
CA ARG A 82 15.35 6.09 6.85
C ARG A 82 16.50 5.22 7.36
N LYS A 83 17.22 4.51 6.47
CA LYS A 83 18.43 3.75 6.83
C LYS A 83 19.65 4.13 5.98
N GLY A 84 19.68 5.39 5.54
CA GLY A 84 20.73 5.95 4.68
C GLY A 84 21.56 7.07 5.30
N GLU A 85 21.56 7.27 6.62
CA GLU A 85 22.55 8.16 7.27
C GLU A 85 23.26 7.40 8.39
N GLY A 86 24.02 6.40 7.95
CA GLY A 86 25.09 5.83 8.76
C GLY A 86 26.18 6.88 8.95
N ASP A 87 26.25 7.39 10.17
CA ASP A 87 27.47 7.65 10.93
C ASP A 87 28.77 7.42 10.14
N ARG A 88 29.27 8.48 9.51
CA ARG A 88 30.68 8.58 9.09
C ARG A 88 31.20 9.90 9.59
N GLY A 89 31.73 9.85 10.80
CA GLY A 89 32.45 10.95 11.40
C GLY A 89 33.53 11.51 10.47
N SER A 90 33.65 12.83 10.52
CA SER A 90 34.96 13.48 10.41
C SER A 90 34.94 14.68 11.34
N ARG A 91 35.48 14.46 12.54
CA ARG A 91 35.98 15.53 13.41
C ARG A 91 37.08 16.26 12.65
N GLY A 92 36.73 17.32 11.93
CA GLY A 92 37.67 18.26 11.35
C GLY A 92 38.11 19.27 12.41
N ASP A 93 38.82 18.80 13.42
CA ASP A 93 39.41 19.63 14.47
C ASP A 93 40.70 20.28 13.92
N ASN A 94 40.56 21.32 13.09
CA ASN A 94 41.71 22.07 12.57
C ASN A 94 42.23 23.06 13.61
N ARG A 95 42.75 22.49 14.69
CA ARG A 95 43.58 23.17 15.69
C ARG A 95 45.03 22.86 15.36
N ARG A 96 45.69 23.77 14.65
CA ARG A 96 47.14 24.08 14.65
C ARG A 96 47.56 24.60 13.28
N GLU A 97 47.84 25.90 13.18
CA GLU A 97 49.18 26.27 12.75
C GLU A 97 49.60 27.58 13.42
N HIS A 98 50.47 27.40 14.39
CA HIS A 98 51.22 28.46 15.03
C HIS A 98 52.21 29.07 14.01
N ASN A 99 52.20 30.40 13.95
CA ASN A 99 53.41 31.21 14.09
C ASN A 99 54.45 31.17 12.95
N ARG A 100 54.26 32.02 11.93
CA ARG A 100 55.38 32.61 11.16
C ARG A 100 55.09 34.06 10.75
N ARG A 101 55.04 34.96 11.73
CA ARG A 101 55.25 36.39 11.48
C ARG A 101 56.22 36.95 12.52
N HIS A 102 57.49 36.59 12.37
CA HIS A 102 58.57 37.38 12.94
C HIS A 102 59.89 37.17 12.17
N ASN A 103 60.15 38.12 11.26
CA ASN A 103 61.41 38.86 11.11
C ASN A 103 62.73 38.10 10.85
N GLN A 104 63.30 38.25 9.62
CA GLN A 104 64.73 38.50 9.36
C GLN A 104 64.84 39.31 8.04
N ARG A 105 65.12 40.62 8.03
CA ARG A 105 66.43 41.31 8.05
C ARG A 105 67.35 41.04 6.84
N ARG A 106 67.76 42.17 6.22
CA ARG A 106 69.01 42.45 5.48
C ARG A 106 69.07 42.17 3.97
N GLY A 107 69.04 43.29 3.23
CA GLY A 107 69.76 43.59 2.00
C GLY A 107 69.94 45.10 1.96
#